data_AF-A0A352LW61-F1
#
_entry.id   AF-A0A352LW61-F1
#
_cell.length_a   1.000
_cell.length_b   1.000
_cell.length_c   1.000
_cell.angle_alpha   90.00
_cell.angle_beta   90.00
_cell.angle_gamma   90.00
#
_symmetry.space_group_name_H-M   'P 1'
#
loop_
_entity.id
_entity.type
_entity.pdbx_description
1 polymer ?
#
loop_
_entity_poly.entity_id
_entity_poly.type
_entity_poly.pdbx_seq_one_letter_code
_entity_poly.pdbx_strand_id
1 'polypeptide(L)' 'MTCIKHFYFDRAKYRVSDGRGNEIFMEIDYKNGKFELPVVNFGERKGMQELKRAVGKLAAGLIKRKRNVNFSAKIGV' A
#
# COMPACT_ATOMS: atom_id res chain seq x y z
N MET A 1 31.10 -11.02 -8.72
CA MET A 1 29.70 -11.42 -8.48
C MET A 1 28.95 -10.19 -8.03
N THR A 2 27.88 -9.81 -8.73
CA THR A 2 27.12 -8.59 -8.43
C THR A 2 25.88 -8.98 -7.64
N CYS A 3 25.66 -8.37 -6.48
CA CYS A 3 24.48 -8.61 -5.64
C CYS A 3 23.79 -7.31 -5.27
N ILE A 4 22.46 -7.34 -5.14
CA ILE A 4 21.65 -6.21 -4.70
C ILE A 4 21.80 -6.10 -3.18
N LYS A 5 22.35 -4.98 -2.70
CA LYS A 5 22.52 -4.72 -1.26
C LYS A 5 21.32 -4.02 -0.62
N HIS A 6 20.64 -3.15 -1.37
CA HIS A 6 19.54 -2.35 -0.87
C HIS A 6 18.45 -2.20 -1.92
N PHE A 7 17.20 -2.21 -1.48
CA PHE A 7 16.03 -1.92 -2.29
C PHE A 7 15.28 -0.74 -1.66
N TYR A 8 15.21 0.37 -2.40
CA TYR A 8 14.52 1.59 -1.98
C TYR A 8 13.31 1.80 -2.88
N PHE A 9 12.14 2.00 -2.27
CA PHE A 9 10.91 2.34 -2.98
C PHE A 9 10.15 3.38 -2.19
N ASP A 10 10.04 4.60 -2.73
CA ASP A 10 9.38 5.72 -2.04
C ASP A 10 7.88 5.77 -2.31
N ARG A 11 7.46 5.24 -3.46
CA ARG A 11 6.06 5.19 -3.88
C ARG A 11 5.70 3.78 -4.32
N ALA A 12 4.46 3.39 -4.06
CA ALA A 12 3.90 2.17 -4.60
C ALA A 12 2.45 2.41 -5.04
N LYS A 13 2.04 1.75 -6.12
CA LYS A 13 0.69 1.83 -6.67
C LYS A 13 0.19 0.41 -6.90
N TYR A 14 -0.96 0.09 -6.31
CA TYR A 14 -1.60 -1.22 -6.42
C TYR A 14 -3.01 -1.05 -6.96
N ARG A 15 -3.45 -1.93 -7.87
CA ARG A 15 -4.84 -2.00 -8.30
C ARG A 15 -5.56 -3.06 -7.47
N VAL A 16 -6.67 -2.69 -6.83
CA VAL A 16 -7.44 -3.59 -5.97
C VAL A 16 -8.86 -3.67 -6.50
N SER A 17 -9.36 -4.90 -6.66
CA SER A 17 -10.73 -5.20 -7.07
C SER A 17 -11.45 -6.00 -5.98
N ASP A 18 -12.74 -5.77 -5.81
CA ASP A 18 -13.59 -6.59 -4.93
C ASP A 18 -14.23 -7.80 -5.66
N GLY A 19 -13.93 -8.00 -6.95
CA GLY A 19 -14.53 -9.06 -7.77
C GLY A 19 -16.01 -8.85 -8.11
N ARG A 20 -16.62 -7.74 -7.67
CA ARG A 20 -18.02 -7.36 -7.94
C ARG A 20 -18.13 -6.10 -8.81
N GLY A 21 -17.05 -5.76 -9.50
CA GLY A 21 -16.96 -4.62 -10.40
C GLY A 21 -16.50 -3.32 -9.76
N ASN A 22 -16.21 -3.28 -8.45
CA ASN A 22 -15.54 -2.13 -7.86
C ASN A 22 -14.03 -2.27 -7.96
N GLU A 23 -13.37 -1.19 -8.36
CA GLU A 23 -11.92 -1.13 -8.43
C GLU A 23 -11.40 0.20 -7.91
N ILE A 24 -10.32 0.15 -7.15
CA ILE A 24 -9.60 1.32 -6.68
C ILE A 24 -8.10 1.14 -6.87
N PHE A 25 -7.39 2.24 -7.05
CA PHE A 25 -5.96 2.26 -6.81
C PHE A 25 -5.69 2.47 -5.32
N MET A 26 -4.63 1.84 -4.83
CA MET A 26 -3.99 2.16 -3.56
C MET A 26 -2.64 2.77 -3.90
N GLU A 27 -2.56 4.09 -3.80
CA GLU A 27 -1.33 4.84 -4.04
C GLU A 27 -0.72 5.21 -2.69
N ILE A 28 0.52 4.77 -2.43
CA ILE A 28 1.20 4.99 -1.17
C ILE A 28 2.43 5.85 -1.42
N ASP A 29 2.51 6.98 -0.73
CA ASP A 29 3.73 7.77 -0.57
C ASP A 29 4.33 7.44 0.80
N TYR A 30 5.30 6.54 0.78
CA TYR A 30 5.95 6.08 1.98
C TYR A 30 6.87 7.12 2.62
N LYS A 31 7.44 8.02 1.80
CA LYS A 31 8.31 9.10 2.27
C LYS A 31 7.51 10.09 3.12
N ASN A 32 6.32 10.43 2.67
CA ASN A 32 5.41 11.35 3.36
C ASN A 32 4.45 10.65 4.34
N GLY A 33 4.38 9.31 4.31
CA GLY A 33 3.45 8.52 5.12
C GLY A 33 1.99 8.79 4.76
N LYS A 34 1.72 9.08 3.48
CA LYS A 34 0.37 9.38 2.96
C LYS A 34 -0.06 8.28 2.01
N PHE A 35 -1.37 8.13 1.86
CA PHE A 35 -1.94 7.28 0.82
C PHE A 35 -3.19 7.91 0.22
N GLU A 36 -3.47 7.56 -1.02
CA GLU A 36 -4.66 7.96 -1.76
C GLU A 36 -5.35 6.73 -2.31
N LEU A 37 -6.68 6.80 -2.40
CA LEU A 37 -7.52 5.71 -2.89
C LEU A 37 -8.39 6.16 -4.09
N PRO A 38 -7.79 6.50 -5.25
CA PRO A 38 -8.57 6.89 -6.42
C PRO A 38 -9.46 5.73 -6.88
N VAL A 39 -10.71 6.05 -7.20
CA VAL A 39 -11.65 5.07 -7.76
C VAL A 39 -11.33 4.87 -9.23
N VAL A 40 -11.18 3.61 -9.64
CA VAL A 40 -10.94 3.23 -11.04
C VAL A 40 -12.24 2.82 -11.70
N ASN A 41 -13.03 2.00 -11.00
CA ASN A 41 -14.32 1.54 -11.47
C ASN A 41 -15.31 1.52 -10.30
N PHE A 42 -16.54 1.95 -10.55
CA PHE A 42 -17.60 1.98 -9.57
C PHE A 42 -18.76 1.09 -10.03
N GLY A 43 -18.95 -0.02 -9.32
CA GLY A 43 -20.11 -0.89 -9.45
C GLY A 43 -21.09 -0.61 -8.31
N GLU A 44 -21.04 -1.43 -7.27
CA GLU A 44 -21.96 -1.35 -6.12
C GLU A 44 -21.46 -0.40 -5.01
N ARG A 45 -22.31 0.54 -4.57
CA ARG A 45 -21.97 1.55 -3.54
C ARG A 45 -21.54 0.95 -2.19
N LYS A 46 -22.22 -0.10 -1.72
CA LYS A 46 -21.91 -0.74 -0.43
C LYS A 46 -20.55 -1.46 -0.51
N GLY A 47 -20.34 -2.25 -1.56
CA GLY A 47 -19.06 -2.90 -1.84
C GLY A 47 -17.90 -1.91 -1.95
N MET A 48 -18.09 -0.78 -2.63
CA MET A 48 -17.07 0.28 -2.72
C MET A 48 -16.67 0.85 -1.35
N GLN A 49 -17.62 1.06 -0.44
CA GLN A 49 -17.32 1.55 0.91
C GLN A 49 -16.52 0.53 1.72
N GLU A 50 -16.89 -0.75 1.63
CA GLU A 50 -16.19 -1.84 2.29
C GLU A 50 -14.77 -2.00 1.72
N LEU A 51 -14.62 -1.95 0.40
CA LEU A 51 -13.34 -1.98 -0.31
C LEU A 51 -12.43 -0.83 0.14
N LYS A 52 -12.92 0.41 0.14
CA LYS A 52 -12.14 1.58 0.62
C LYS A 52 -11.70 1.42 2.07
N ARG A 53 -12.55 0.90 2.95
CA ARG A 53 -12.20 0.65 4.36
C ARG A 53 -11.11 -0.42 4.49
N ALA A 54 -11.25 -1.54 3.77
CA ALA A 54 -10.27 -2.62 3.81
C ALA A 54 -8.91 -2.16 3.27
N VAL A 55 -8.90 -1.51 2.10
CA VAL A 55 -7.68 -1.01 1.46
C VAL A 55 -7.04 0.13 2.28
N GLY A 56 -7.83 1.00 2.91
CA GLY A 56 -7.30 2.02 3.81
C GLY A 56 -6.57 1.43 5.02
N LYS A 57 -7.10 0.35 5.61
CA LYS A 57 -6.41 -0.39 6.69
C LYS A 57 -5.11 -1.02 6.19
N LEU A 58 -5.11 -1.60 4.99
CA LEU A 58 -3.91 -2.16 4.36
C LEU A 58 -2.85 -1.08 4.12
N ALA A 59 -3.22 0.06 3.53
CA ALA A 59 -2.31 1.17 3.28
C ALA A 59 -1.67 1.70 4.57
N ALA A 60 -2.49 1.92 5.62
CA ALA A 60 -2.00 2.34 6.93
C ALA A 60 -1.04 1.30 7.54
N GLY A 61 -1.35 0.01 7.42
CA GLY A 61 -0.49 -1.09 7.83
C GLY A 61 0.84 -1.10 7.10
N LEU A 62 0.84 -0.88 5.78
CA LEU A 62 2.05 -0.83 4.96
C LEU A 62 2.95 0.36 5.33
N ILE A 63 2.37 1.55 5.53
CA ILE A 63 3.12 2.74 5.97
C ILE A 63 3.77 2.49 7.33
N LYS A 64 3.01 1.94 8.29
CA LYS A 64 3.53 1.61 9.63
C LYS A 64 4.64 0.57 9.56
N ARG A 65 4.48 -0.46 8.73
CA ARG A 65 5.52 -1.48 8.51
C ARG A 65 6.77 -0.84 7.93
N LYS A 66 6.71 -0.01 6.88
CA LYS A 66 7.93 0.62 6.34
C LYS A 66 8.66 1.47 7.39
N ARG A 67 7.94 2.20 8.25
CA ARG A 67 8.55 2.92 9.38
C ARG A 67 9.26 1.99 10.37
N ASN A 68 8.68 0.83 10.65
CA ASN A 68 9.28 -0.19 11.52
C ASN A 68 10.33 -1.06 10.82
N VAL A 69 10.33 -1.07 9.49
CA VAL A 69 11.21 -1.86 8.61
C VAL A 69 12.34 -0.96 8.09
N ASN A 70 12.73 0.07 8.86
CA ASN A 70 14.12 0.52 8.86
C ASN A 70 14.99 -0.70 9.19
N PHE A 71 15.39 -1.41 8.13
CA PHE A 71 16.20 -2.63 8.04
C PHE A 71 17.63 -2.43 8.59
N SER A 72 17.84 -1.48 9.50
CA SER A 72 19.13 -1.14 10.11
C SER A 72 19.14 -1.27 11.62
N ALA A 73 18.08 -1.76 12.26
CA ALA A 73 18.19 -2.27 13.63
C ALA A 73 18.97 -3.60 13.60
N LYS A 74 20.30 -3.46 13.51
CA LYS A 74 21.36 -4.40 13.89
C LYS A 74 21.09 -5.87 13.55
N ILE A 75 21.75 -6.39 12.52
CA ILE A 75 22.32 -7.73 12.65
C ILE A 75 23.36 -7.61 13.76
N GLY A 76 22.94 -7.88 14.99
CA GLY A 76 23.83 -8.13 16.11
C GLY A 76 23.88 -9.64 16.32
N VAL A 77 24.74 -10.32 15.57
CA VAL A 77 25.61 -11.44 15.99
C VAL A 77 26.80 -11.44 15.04
#